data_AF-A0A2G8I6P1-F1
#
_entry.id   AF-A0A2G8I6P1-F1
#
_cell.length_a   1.000
_cell.length_b   1.000
_cell.length_c   1.000
_cell.angle_alpha   90.00
_cell.angle_beta   90.00
_cell.angle_gamma   90.00
#
_symmetry.space_group_name_H-M   'P 1'
#
loop_
_entity.id
_entity.type
_entity.pdbx_description
1 polymer ?
#
loop_
_entity_poly.entity_id
_entity_poly.type
_entity_poly.pdbx_seq_one_letter_code
_entity_poly.pdbx_strand_id
1 'polypeptide(L)'
;MKQKDLAEVYLAKAQENAIYFKNGNFPNMPLFQENDIKAAFNAGRKSVIGGIPDLEWDGNHDTQTARCVAGVYIITMSLLNGIELTHNLTKFDKRYGSFASAKQAANEHFKQTLKQALKI
;
A
#
# COMPACT_ATOMS: atom_id res chain seq x y z
N MET A 1 -9.30 6.93 10.57
CA MET A 1 -8.62 8.21 10.27
C MET A 1 -8.92 8.61 8.83
N LYS A 2 -9.41 9.82 8.55
CA LYS A 2 -9.41 10.35 7.17
C LYS A 2 -7.95 10.63 6.81
N GLN A 3 -7.43 9.88 5.85
CA GLN A 3 -6.10 10.12 5.31
C GLN A 3 -6.12 11.44 4.53
N LYS A 4 -5.39 12.44 5.01
CA LYS A 4 -5.26 13.74 4.33
C LYS A 4 -4.54 13.54 3.00
N ASP A 5 -5.05 14.13 1.93
CA ASP A 5 -4.32 14.17 0.68
C ASP A 5 -3.13 15.14 0.81
N LEU A 6 -1.92 14.60 0.81
CA LEU A 6 -0.71 15.40 1.00
C LEU A 6 -0.46 16.37 -0.16
N ALA A 7 -0.95 16.07 -1.36
CA ALA A 7 -0.86 16.99 -2.49
C ALA A 7 -1.75 18.21 -2.23
N GLU A 8 -2.98 18.00 -1.78
CA GLU A 8 -3.90 19.11 -1.43
C GLU A 8 -3.36 19.96 -0.27
N VAL A 9 -2.82 19.32 0.78
CA VAL A 9 -2.22 20.04 1.92
C VAL A 9 -1.02 20.88 1.47
N TYR A 10 -0.18 20.34 0.59
CA TYR A 10 0.96 21.08 0.03
C TYR A 10 0.49 22.26 -0.83
N LEU A 11 -0.49 22.04 -1.71
CA LEU A 11 -1.05 23.07 -2.59
C LEU A 11 -1.67 24.22 -1.80
N ALA A 12 -2.45 23.93 -0.76
CA ALA A 12 -3.04 24.95 0.10
C ALA A 12 -1.95 25.83 0.74
N LYS A 13 -0.91 25.21 1.32
CA LYS A 13 0.23 25.95 1.89
C LYS A 13 0.99 26.76 0.85
N ALA A 14 1.15 26.22 -0.37
CA ALA A 14 1.83 26.93 -1.45
C ALA A 14 1.04 28.17 -1.87
N GLN A 15 -0.28 28.05 -2.00
CA GLN A 15 -1.18 29.16 -2.34
C GLN A 15 -1.18 30.27 -1.28
N GLU A 16 -1.16 29.91 0.00
CA GLU A 16 -1.12 30.88 1.12
C GLU A 16 0.18 31.72 1.13
N ASN A 17 1.31 31.11 0.77
CA ASN A 17 2.63 31.74 0.92
C ASN A 17 3.13 32.45 -0.34
N ALA A 18 2.62 32.09 -1.52
CA ALA A 18 3.18 32.58 -2.76
C ALA A 18 2.33 33.72 -3.35
N ILE A 19 2.96 34.90 -3.48
CA ILE A 19 2.34 36.17 -3.90
C ILE A 19 1.56 36.03 -5.22
N TYR A 20 2.07 35.19 -6.14
CA TYR A 20 1.49 34.96 -7.47
C TYR A 20 0.25 34.05 -7.49
N PHE A 21 -0.05 33.35 -6.39
CA PHE A 21 -1.17 32.39 -6.31
C PHE A 21 -2.30 32.87 -5.38
N LYS A 22 -2.21 34.12 -4.90
CA LYS A 22 -3.28 34.76 -4.15
C LYS A 22 -4.58 34.69 -4.95
N ASN A 23 -5.67 34.28 -4.30
CA ASN A 23 -7.01 34.07 -4.87
C ASN A 23 -7.18 32.83 -5.76
N GLY A 24 -6.27 31.85 -5.72
CA GLY A 24 -6.50 30.52 -6.33
C GLY A 24 -6.30 30.45 -7.84
N ASN A 25 -5.90 31.55 -8.50
CA ASN A 25 -5.48 31.50 -9.89
C ASN A 25 -4.01 31.13 -9.98
N PHE A 26 -3.73 29.90 -10.41
CA PHE A 26 -2.43 29.55 -10.95
C PHE A 26 -2.26 30.31 -12.28
N PRO A 27 -1.33 31.26 -12.39
CA PRO A 27 -1.08 31.91 -13.67
C PRO A 27 -0.56 30.87 -14.66
N ASN A 28 -1.01 30.95 -15.92
CA ASN A 28 -0.53 30.11 -17.01
C ASN A 28 0.93 30.46 -17.33
N MET A 29 1.84 29.97 -16.49
CA MET A 29 3.27 30.20 -16.51
C MET A 29 3.99 28.90 -16.88
N PRO A 30 5.22 28.97 -17.42
CA PRO A 30 6.03 27.79 -17.73
C PRO A 30 6.58 27.06 -16.47
N LEU A 31 5.88 27.14 -15.34
CA LEU A 31 6.19 26.51 -14.07
C LEU A 31 5.21 25.37 -13.78
N PHE A 32 5.58 24.46 -12.89
CA PHE A 32 4.72 23.37 -12.44
C PHE A 32 3.38 23.89 -11.90
N GLN A 33 2.30 23.41 -12.51
CA GLN A 33 0.92 23.74 -12.18
C GLN A 33 0.38 22.79 -11.11
N GLU A 34 -0.83 23.08 -10.62
CA GLU A 34 -1.52 22.24 -9.64
C GLU A 34 -1.56 20.76 -10.04
N ASN A 35 -1.88 20.50 -11.31
CA ASN A 35 -1.95 19.15 -11.87
C ASN A 35 -0.58 18.46 -11.91
N ASP A 36 0.49 19.19 -12.19
CA ASP A 36 1.86 18.64 -12.21
C ASP A 36 2.29 18.22 -10.80
N ILE A 37 1.96 19.04 -9.79
CA ILE A 37 2.22 18.73 -8.39
C ILE A 37 1.42 17.48 -7.97
N LYS A 38 0.11 17.44 -8.27
CA LYS A 38 -0.73 16.25 -8.00
C LYS A 38 -0.16 15.00 -8.69
N ALA A 39 0.27 15.13 -9.95
CA ALA A 39 0.88 14.04 -10.69
C ALA A 39 2.19 13.55 -10.05
N ALA A 40 3.05 14.45 -9.59
CA ALA A 40 4.30 14.11 -8.91
C ALA A 40 4.06 13.36 -7.60
N PHE A 41 3.12 13.82 -6.76
CA PHE A 41 2.72 13.11 -5.54
C PHE A 41 2.13 11.72 -5.86
N ASN A 42 1.30 11.61 -6.92
CA ASN A 42 0.74 10.33 -7.36
C ASN A 42 1.83 9.38 -7.87
N ALA A 43 2.83 9.89 -8.59
CA ALA A 43 3.98 9.12 -9.08
C ALA A 43 4.83 8.60 -7.92
N GLY A 44 5.13 9.44 -6.93
CA GLY A 44 5.86 9.01 -5.73
C GLY A 44 5.10 7.97 -4.91
N ARG A 45 3.77 8.10 -4.82
CA ARG A 45 2.89 7.09 -4.21
C ARG A 45 2.93 5.75 -4.96
N LYS A 46 2.86 5.79 -6.29
CA LYS A 46 2.97 4.60 -7.15
C LYS A 46 4.33 3.93 -7.08
N SER A 47 5.42 4.70 -7.02
CA SER A 47 6.78 4.16 -6.94
C SER A 47 7.02 3.35 -5.67
N VAL A 48 6.38 3.74 -4.55
CA VAL A 48 6.44 2.98 -3.30
C VAL A 48 5.91 1.56 -3.49
N ILE A 49 4.74 1.37 -4.12
CA ILE A 49 4.19 0.02 -4.35
C ILE A 49 5.11 -0.83 -5.23
N GLY A 50 5.67 -0.25 -6.29
CA GLY A 50 6.56 -0.98 -7.19
C GLY A 50 7.88 -1.41 -6.53
N GLY A 51 8.33 -0.67 -5.52
CA GLY A 51 9.57 -0.94 -4.80
C GLY A 51 9.40 -1.71 -3.48
N ILE A 52 8.18 -2.05 -3.08
CA ILE A 52 7.94 -2.77 -1.82
C ILE A 52 8.38 -4.24 -1.97
N PRO A 53 9.26 -4.73 -1.08
CA PRO A 53 9.65 -6.13 -1.09
C PRO A 53 8.47 -7.03 -0.75
N ASP A 54 8.60 -8.29 -1.13
CA ASP A 54 7.70 -9.34 -0.70
C ASP A 54 7.77 -9.53 0.83
N LEU A 55 6.73 -10.12 1.41
CA LEU A 55 6.66 -10.40 2.85
C LEU A 55 7.82 -11.28 3.29
N GLU A 56 8.49 -10.87 4.37
CA GLU A 56 9.50 -11.67 5.05
C GLU A 56 8.82 -12.65 6.02
N TRP A 57 9.28 -13.89 6.01
CA TRP A 57 8.64 -14.99 6.74
C TRP A 57 9.58 -15.56 7.80
N ASP A 58 9.07 -15.63 9.03
CA ASP A 58 9.69 -16.33 10.15
C ASP A 58 8.88 -17.58 10.51
N GLY A 59 9.53 -18.57 11.13
CA GLY A 59 8.85 -19.77 11.66
C GLY A 59 9.49 -21.08 11.21
N ASN A 60 8.72 -22.16 11.26
CA ASN A 60 9.17 -23.51 10.97
C ASN A 60 8.39 -24.15 9.81
N HIS A 61 8.47 -25.46 9.66
CA HIS A 61 7.80 -26.19 8.57
C HIS A 61 6.28 -26.32 8.75
N ASP A 62 5.76 -26.16 9.97
CA ASP A 62 4.34 -26.28 10.27
C ASP A 62 3.63 -24.92 10.31
N THR A 63 4.33 -23.88 10.75
CA THR A 63 3.76 -22.54 10.90
C THR A 63 4.78 -21.47 10.53
N GLN A 64 4.38 -20.56 9.64
CA GLN A 64 5.17 -19.42 9.22
C GLN A 64 4.36 -18.14 9.34
N THR A 65 5.00 -17.07 9.79
CA THR A 65 4.38 -15.77 10.07
C THR A 65 5.16 -14.68 9.35
N ALA A 66 4.42 -13.73 8.76
CA ALA A 66 4.99 -12.50 8.23
C ALA A 66 4.31 -11.30 8.88
N ARG A 67 5.10 -10.42 9.51
CA ARG A 67 4.60 -9.17 10.10
C ARG A 67 4.93 -8.01 9.17
N CYS A 68 3.95 -7.17 8.89
CA CYS A 68 4.11 -6.02 8.02
C CYS A 68 3.22 -4.86 8.47
N VAL A 69 3.35 -3.73 7.79
CA VAL A 69 2.53 -2.53 8.05
C VAL A 69 1.02 -2.76 7.86
N ALA A 70 0.64 -3.78 7.09
CA ALA A 70 -0.76 -4.15 6.86
C ALA A 70 -1.30 -5.17 7.89
N GLY A 71 -0.50 -5.57 8.88
CA GLY A 71 -0.86 -6.55 9.89
C GLY A 71 -0.03 -7.84 9.80
N VAL A 72 -0.61 -8.96 10.23
CA VAL A 72 0.09 -10.23 10.37
C VAL A 72 -0.51 -11.27 9.45
N TYR A 73 0.32 -11.89 8.62
CA TYR A 73 -0.02 -13.07 7.85
C TYR A 73 0.50 -14.32 8.55
N ILE A 74 -0.30 -15.38 8.57
CA ILE A 74 0.09 -16.66 9.15
C ILE A 74 -0.29 -17.77 8.16
N ILE A 75 0.68 -18.62 7.84
CA ILE A 75 0.49 -19.85 7.09
C ILE A 75 0.66 -21.03 8.04
N THR A 76 -0.33 -21.90 8.09
CA THR A 76 -0.30 -23.11 8.94
C THR A 76 -0.56 -24.36 8.10
N MET A 77 0.23 -25.40 8.32
CA MET A 77 -0.07 -26.75 7.84
C MET A 77 -1.07 -27.42 8.79
N SER A 78 -2.20 -27.85 8.25
CA SER A 78 -3.18 -28.68 8.94
C SER A 78 -3.25 -30.05 8.29
N LEU A 79 -3.14 -31.11 9.10
CA LEU A 79 -3.25 -32.49 8.64
C LEU A 79 -4.63 -32.80 8.00
N LEU A 80 -5.67 -32.07 8.41
CA LEU A 80 -7.04 -32.25 7.93
C LEU A 80 -7.39 -31.31 6.77
N ASN A 81 -6.82 -30.10 6.77
CA ASN A 81 -7.24 -29.02 5.88
C ASN A 81 -6.19 -28.60 4.86
N GLY A 82 -4.99 -29.19 4.88
CA GLY A 82 -3.86 -28.75 4.06
C GLY A 82 -3.31 -27.43 4.56
N ILE A 83 -2.83 -26.60 3.63
CA ILE A 83 -2.19 -25.32 3.97
C ILE A 83 -3.22 -24.20 4.01
N GLU A 84 -3.35 -23.59 5.18
CA GLU A 84 -4.25 -22.47 5.45
C GLU A 84 -3.46 -21.15 5.51
N LEU A 85 -3.99 -20.09 4.91
CA LEU A 85 -3.49 -18.72 5.03
C LEU A 85 -4.48 -17.88 5.81
N THR A 86 -3.99 -17.08 6.75
CA THR A 86 -4.77 -16.10 7.49
C THR A 86 -4.11 -14.73 7.48
N HIS A 87 -4.92 -13.68 7.55
CA HIS A 87 -4.48 -12.30 7.76
C HIS A 87 -5.26 -11.71 8.94
N ASN A 88 -4.55 -11.22 9.96
CA ASN A 88 -5.15 -10.75 11.21
C ASN A 88 -6.19 -11.72 11.78
N LEU A 89 -5.83 -13.02 11.81
CA LEU A 89 -6.69 -14.14 12.27
C LEU A 89 -7.92 -14.43 11.41
N THR A 90 -8.10 -13.73 10.29
CA THR A 90 -9.18 -13.99 9.33
C THR A 90 -8.67 -14.95 8.25
N LYS A 91 -9.37 -16.06 8.02
CA LYS A 91 -8.98 -17.07 7.03
C LYS A 91 -9.28 -16.58 5.61
N PHE A 92 -8.41 -16.94 4.68
CA PHE A 92 -8.71 -16.84 3.26
C PHE A 92 -9.64 -17.99 2.85
N ASP A 93 -10.62 -17.74 1.99
CA ASP A 93 -11.60 -18.75 1.55
C ASP A 93 -10.98 -19.86 0.67
N LYS A 94 -9.71 -19.71 0.30
CA LYS A 94 -8.96 -20.64 -0.56
C LYS A 94 -8.01 -21.51 0.25
N ARG A 95 -7.95 -22.80 -0.10
CA ARG A 95 -6.90 -23.73 0.34
C ARG A 95 -5.70 -23.70 -0.60
N TYR A 96 -4.51 -23.86 -0.05
CA TYR A 96 -3.25 -23.81 -0.80
C TYR A 96 -2.60 -25.18 -0.88
N GLY A 97 -2.04 -25.51 -2.06
CA GLY A 97 -1.34 -26.78 -2.28
C GLY A 97 0.11 -26.78 -1.77
N SER A 98 0.68 -25.60 -1.51
CA SER A 98 2.05 -25.44 -1.01
C SER A 98 2.21 -24.15 -0.22
N PHE A 99 3.24 -24.09 0.65
CA PHE A 99 3.60 -22.86 1.36
C PHE A 99 3.95 -21.76 0.35
N ALA A 100 4.65 -22.10 -0.74
CA ALA A 100 4.97 -21.14 -1.80
C ALA A 100 3.72 -20.48 -2.40
N SER A 101 2.68 -21.26 -2.70
CA SER A 101 1.42 -20.71 -3.24
C SER A 101 0.68 -19.83 -2.22
N ALA A 102 0.74 -20.16 -0.94
CA ALA A 102 0.18 -19.34 0.13
C ALA A 102 0.96 -18.03 0.32
N LYS A 103 2.30 -18.09 0.27
CA LYS A 103 3.17 -16.90 0.32
C LYS A 103 2.91 -15.95 -0.85
N GLN A 104 2.74 -16.48 -2.06
CA GLN A 104 2.40 -15.68 -3.23
C GLN A 104 1.06 -14.94 -3.02
N ALA A 105 0.02 -15.65 -2.57
CA ALA A 105 -1.29 -15.04 -2.33
C ALA A 105 -1.24 -13.98 -1.20
N ALA A 106 -0.46 -14.23 -0.15
CA ALA A 106 -0.23 -13.24 0.91
C ALA A 106 0.46 -11.98 0.37
N ASN A 107 1.47 -12.12 -0.50
CA ASN A 107 2.15 -10.99 -1.15
C ASN A 107 1.21 -10.18 -2.05
N GLU A 108 0.38 -10.85 -2.84
CA GLU A 108 -0.62 -10.19 -3.69
C GLU A 108 -1.64 -9.42 -2.85
N HIS A 109 -2.19 -10.05 -1.81
CA HIS A 109 -3.11 -9.41 -0.88
C HIS A 109 -2.47 -8.20 -0.16
N PHE A 110 -1.23 -8.34 0.30
CA PHE A 110 -0.46 -7.25 0.90
C PHE A 110 -0.30 -6.06 -0.05
N LYS A 111 0.16 -6.30 -1.29
CA LYS A 111 0.32 -5.24 -2.30
C LYS A 111 -1.01 -4.57 -2.65
N GLN A 112 -2.12 -5.32 -2.70
CA GLN A 112 -3.45 -4.75 -2.92
C GLN A 112 -3.94 -3.92 -1.73
N THR A 113 -3.71 -4.38 -0.50
CA THR A 113 -4.04 -3.64 0.72
C THR A 113 -3.32 -2.29 0.74
N LEU A 114 -2.05 -2.26 0.33
CA LEU A 114 -1.28 -1.02 0.23
C LEU A 114 -1.79 -0.08 -0.86
N LYS A 115 -2.15 -0.61 -2.04
CA LYS A 115 -2.79 0.20 -3.10
C LYS A 115 -4.06 0.88 -2.61
N GLN A 116 -4.95 0.12 -1.97
CA GLN A 116 -6.19 0.66 -1.41
C GLN A 116 -5.91 1.71 -0.33
N ALA A 117 -4.96 1.44 0.56
CA ALA A 117 -4.58 2.37 1.62
C ALA A 117 -3.92 3.65 1.10
N LEU A 118 -3.27 3.61 -0.06
CA LEU A 118 -2.65 4.78 -0.70
C LEU A 118 -3.56 5.48 -1.72
N LYS A 119 -4.76 4.93 -1.94
CA LYS A 119 -5.73 5.37 -2.97
C LYS A 119 -5.09 5.39 -4.38
N ILE A 120 -4.44 4.30 -4.75
CA ILE A 120 -3.73 4.11 -6.04
C ILE A 120 -4.36 2.98 -6.83
#